data_AF-A0A7K3Y673-F1
#
_entry.id   AF-A0A7K3Y673-F1
#
_cell.length_a   1.000
_cell.length_b   1.000
_cell.length_c   1.000
_cell.angle_alpha   90.00
_cell.angle_beta   90.00
_cell.angle_gamma   90.00
#
_symmetry.space_group_name_H-M   'P 1'
#
loop_
_entity.id
_entity.type
_entity.pdbx_description
1 polymer ?
#
loop_
_entity_poly.entity_id
_entity_poly.type
_entity_poly.pdbx_seq_one_letter_code
_entity_poly.pdbx_strand_id
1 'polypeptide(L)' 'MTARDRCTSCNATLAETGSTRFPCPECEREIQRCYRCREQSISYTCPSCGFRGP' A
#
# COMPACT_ATOMS: atom_id res chain seq x y z
N MET A 1 -17.69 12.69 2.68
CA MET A 1 -16.61 11.98 3.39
C MET A 1 -15.73 11.34 2.35
N THR A 2 -14.74 12.07 1.83
CA THR A 2 -13.87 11.61 0.75
C THR A 2 -12.93 10.55 1.30
N ALA A 3 -13.09 9.32 0.82
CA ALA A 3 -12.20 8.21 1.12
C ALA A 3 -10.80 8.58 0.59
N ARG A 4 -9.99 9.16 1.47
CA ARG A 4 -8.56 9.33 1.24
C ARG A 4 -7.99 7.93 1.13
N ASP A 5 -7.62 7.54 -0.09
CA ASP A 5 -6.86 6.35 -0.36
C ASP A 5 -5.66 6.33 0.61
N ARG A 6 -5.54 5.27 1.43
CA ARG A 6 -4.52 5.17 2.49
C ARG A 6 -3.47 4.16 2.12
N CYS A 7 -2.22 4.48 2.43
CA CYS A 7 -1.11 3.54 2.26
C CYS A 7 -1.26 2.34 3.20
N THR A 8 -1.11 1.13 2.68
CA THR A 8 -1.20 -0.11 3.47
C THR A 8 -0.08 -0.23 4.53
N SER A 9 1.08 0.39 4.32
CA SER A 9 2.20 0.37 5.29
C SER A 9 2.08 1.42 6.39
N CYS A 10 1.90 2.69 6.02
CA CYS A 10 2.02 3.82 6.95
C CYS A 10 0.68 4.49 7.28
N ASN A 11 -0.41 4.00 6.67
CA ASN A 11 -1.76 4.57 6.80
C ASN A 11 -1.84 6.07 6.44
N ALA A 12 -0.82 6.60 5.77
CA ALA A 12 -0.76 7.98 5.34
C ALA A 12 -1.76 8.21 4.20
N THR A 13 -2.33 9.41 4.18
CA THR A 13 -3.15 9.89 3.06
C THR A 13 -2.29 9.88 1.79
N LEU A 14 -2.71 9.11 0.80
CA LEU A 14 -2.08 9.13 -0.50
C LEU A 14 -2.46 10.44 -1.18
N ALA A 15 -1.47 11.30 -1.36
CA ALA A 15 -1.55 12.30 -2.40
C ALA A 15 -1.52 11.53 -3.72
N GLU A 16 -2.51 11.74 -4.59
CA GLU A 16 -2.64 11.01 -5.86
C GLU A 16 -1.32 10.98 -6.66
N THR A 17 -0.53 12.05 -6.56
CA THR A 17 0.81 12.21 -7.13
C THR A 17 1.87 11.34 -6.42
N GLY A 18 1.97 10.07 -6.79
CA GLY A 18 3.05 9.16 -6.35
C GLY A 18 2.59 7.90 -5.61
N SER A 19 1.28 7.69 -5.49
CA SER A 19 0.76 6.39 -5.08
C SER A 19 0.92 5.35 -6.20
N THR A 20 1.22 4.10 -5.85
CA THR A 20 1.18 2.97 -6.78
C THR A 20 0.24 1.90 -6.27
N ARG A 21 -0.47 1.26 -7.18
CA ARG A 21 -1.41 0.16 -6.94
C ARG A 21 -0.85 -1.08 -7.63
N PHE A 22 -0.77 -2.18 -6.90
CA PHE A 22 -0.35 -3.46 -7.45
C PHE A 22 -1.08 -4.61 -6.77
N PRO A 23 -1.34 -5.72 -7.47
CA PRO A 23 -1.95 -6.90 -6.87
C PRO A 23 -0.97 -7.62 -5.94
N CYS A 24 -1.46 -8.11 -4.80
CA CYS A 24 -0.69 -8.96 -3.90
C CYS A 24 -0.36 -10.30 -4.60
N PRO A 25 0.89 -10.81 -4.51
CA PRO A 25 1.26 -12.07 -5.17
C PRO A 25 0.61 -13.32 -4.56
N GLU A 26 0.10 -13.25 -3.33
CA GLU A 26 -0.51 -14.40 -2.62
C GLU A 26 -2.03 -14.47 -2.75
N CYS A 27 -2.70 -13.32 -2.80
CA CYS A 27 -4.17 -13.25 -2.74
C CYS A 27 -4.77 -12.32 -3.81
N GLU A 28 -3.94 -11.79 -4.72
CA GLU A 28 -4.33 -10.92 -5.83
C GLU A 28 -5.04 -9.63 -5.42
N ARG A 29 -5.04 -9.30 -4.12
CA ARG A 29 -5.68 -8.12 -3.58
C ARG A 29 -4.99 -6.84 -4.06
N GLU A 30 -5.78 -5.83 -4.43
CA GLU A 30 -5.26 -4.50 -4.73
C GLU A 30 -4.60 -3.90 -3.48
N ILE A 31 -3.28 -3.76 -3.53
CA ILE A 31 -2.47 -3.11 -2.52
C ILE A 31 -2.04 -1.77 -3.06
N GLN A 32 -2.24 -0.73 -2.25
CA GLN A 32 -1.80 0.60 -2.58
C GLN A 32 -0.75 1.09 -1.59
N ARG A 33 0.34 1.64 -2.13
CA ARG A 33 1.47 2.15 -1.37
C ARG A 33 1.85 3.55 -1.83
N CYS A 34 2.27 4.38 -0.87
CA CYS A 34 2.80 5.70 -1.17
C CYS A 34 4.24 5.60 -1.68
N TYR A 35 4.64 6.57 -2.50
CA TYR A 35 6.00 6.72 -2.99
C TYR A 35 7.04 6.58 -1.87
N ARG A 36 6.84 7.26 -0.74
CA ARG A 36 7.77 7.25 0.40
C ARG A 36 7.99 5.86 1.01
N CYS A 37 6.94 5.05 1.14
CA CYS A 37 7.10 3.69 1.66
C CYS A 37 7.81 2.79 0.65
N ARG A 38 7.56 3.00 -0.65
CA ARG A 38 8.24 2.26 -1.72
C ARG A 38 9.72 2.61 -1.79
N GLU A 39 10.06 3.91 -1.74
CA GLU A 39 11.45 4.39 -1.77
C GLU A 39 12.23 3.91 -0.55
N GLN A 40 11.61 3.90 0.63
CA GLN A 40 12.22 3.41 1.86
C GLN A 40 12.10 1.89 2.06
N SER A 41 11.55 1.14 1.10
CA SER A 41 11.32 -0.31 1.20
C SER A 41 10.64 -0.73 2.53
N ILE A 42 9.66 0.06 2.97
CA ILE A 42 8.97 -0.16 4.26
C ILE A 42 8.04 -1.36 4.15
N SER A 43 8.28 -2.38 4.96
CA SER A 43 7.41 -3.57 4.94
C SER A 43 5.92 -3.23 4.99
N TYR A 44 5.14 -3.73 4.05
CA TYR A 44 3.67 -3.70 4.05
C TYR A 44 3.14 -5.08 4.43
N THR A 45 2.01 -5.09 5.12
CA THR A 45 1.30 -6.32 5.45
C THR A 45 -0.01 -6.33 4.68
N CYS A 46 -0.25 -7.37 3.88
CA CYS A 46 -1.52 -7.52 3.17
C CYS A 46 -2.64 -7.80 4.18
N PRO A 47 -3.73 -7.02 4.20
CA PRO A 47 -4.84 -7.23 5.13
C PRO A 47 -5.68 -8.48 4.81
N SER A 48 -5.49 -9.09 3.63
CA SER A 48 -6.25 -10.27 3.20
C SER A 48 -5.60 -11.57 3.62
N CYS A 49 -4.30 -11.73 3.34
CA CYS A 49 -3.56 -12.96 3.59
C CYS A 49 -2.50 -12.84 4.69
N GLY A 50 -2.20 -11.62 5.16
CA GLY A 50 -1.12 -11.38 6.12
C GLY A 50 0.28 -11.37 5.50
N PHE A 51 0.40 -11.47 4.16
CA PHE A 51 1.70 -11.44 3.48
C PHE A 51 2.47 -10.15 3.80
N ARG A 52 3.70 -10.30 4.30
CA ARG A 52 4.58 -9.19 4.66
C ARG A 52 5.70 -9.04 3.63
N GLY A 53 5.54 -8.07 2.72
CA GLY A 53 6.53 -7.74 1.69
C GLY A 53 7.17 -6.36 1.93
N PRO A 54 8.32 -6.04 1.33
CA PRO A 54 8.97 -4.72 1.41
C PRO A 54 8.28 -3.62 0.59
#